data_AF-A0A9E7SMW2-F1
#
_entry.id   AF-A0A9E7SMW2-F1
#
_cell.length_a   1.000
_cell.length_b   1.000
_cell.length_c   1.000
_cell.angle_alpha   90.00
_cell.angle_beta   90.00
_cell.angle_gamma   90.00
#
_symmetry.space_group_name_H-M   'P 1'
#
loop_
_entity.id
_entity.type
_entity.pdbx_description
1 polymer ?
#
loop_
_entity_poly.entity_id
_entity_poly.type
_entity_poly.pdbx_seq_one_letter_code
_entity_poly.pdbx_strand_id
1 'polypeptide(L)'
;MKKMSLVILGVLIFAVIASGCIGGSEVKDSGTRSVSSSGETGLKKATLKIFHAGSLSEPLKDVGEAFREYAKTIGYDVEIQAEASGSVMAVRKVTDLGKKADIVVVADYTLIPQLLVPDYTDFYVLFATNEIVIAFTDKSKYSDEINSDNWYEILAKPDVSFGFSDPNQDPCGYRSVMVMKLADLYYGKSIFETLVEKNTNIYAEGDHIIAPKDIQIKTDKVVIRPKETDLTGLVESGSLDYYFIYKSVAMQHNLKFIELPREINLKDFALAEHYGQVSITLGSTGKTIKAKPIVYGVTVLGDAPNRELALAYLKFLLSEKGKEIFEENYQDFIWPPVGFGNIPKEIRDEVKIEG
;
A
#
# COMPACT_ATOMS: atom_id res chain seq x y z
N MET A 1 -39.45 -42.07 -26.19
CA MET A 1 -39.02 -42.48 -27.54
C MET A 1 -37.62 -41.95 -27.77
N LYS A 2 -36.66 -42.87 -27.99
CA LYS A 2 -35.25 -42.60 -28.25
C LYS A 2 -35.07 -41.90 -29.59
N LYS A 3 -34.07 -41.00 -29.70
CA LYS A 3 -33.09 -41.08 -30.80
C LYS A 3 -31.77 -40.40 -30.40
N MET A 4 -30.72 -41.08 -30.82
CA MET A 4 -29.31 -41.03 -30.44
C MET A 4 -28.54 -41.09 -31.76
N SER A 5 -27.47 -40.31 -31.92
CA SER A 5 -26.32 -40.50 -32.84
C SER A 5 -25.42 -39.28 -32.66
N LEU A 6 -24.27 -39.32 -31.96
CA LEU A 6 -23.00 -40.06 -32.14
C LEU A 6 -22.07 -39.44 -33.21
N VAL A 7 -21.08 -38.68 -32.69
CA VAL A 7 -19.62 -38.65 -32.95
C VAL A 7 -19.10 -38.88 -34.38
N ILE A 8 -18.16 -38.02 -34.82
CA ILE A 8 -16.82 -38.40 -35.34
C ILE A 8 -15.83 -37.23 -35.13
N LEU A 9 -14.76 -37.54 -34.40
CA LEU A 9 -13.55 -36.76 -34.16
C LEU A 9 -12.50 -37.22 -35.19
N GLY A 10 -11.94 -36.30 -35.97
CA GLY A 10 -10.88 -36.59 -36.94
C GLY A 10 -9.51 -36.13 -36.47
N VAL A 11 -8.65 -37.08 -36.10
CA VAL A 11 -7.21 -36.89 -35.91
C VAL A 11 -6.50 -37.20 -37.23
N LEU A 12 -5.55 -36.37 -37.64
CA LEU A 12 -4.64 -36.67 -38.76
C LEU A 12 -3.19 -36.34 -38.37
N ILE A 13 -2.40 -37.41 -38.28
CA ILE A 13 -0.93 -37.48 -38.16
C ILE A 13 -0.39 -37.90 -39.54
N PHE A 14 0.89 -37.59 -39.80
CA PHE A 14 1.87 -38.11 -40.80
C PHE A 14 2.42 -36.99 -41.71
N ALA A 15 3.72 -36.91 -42.06
CA ALA A 15 4.87 -37.79 -41.88
C ALA A 15 6.18 -36.98 -41.98
N VAL A 16 7.24 -37.52 -41.37
CA VAL A 16 8.64 -37.15 -41.57
C VAL A 16 9.13 -37.73 -42.91
N ILE A 17 9.86 -36.94 -43.71
CA ILE A 17 10.70 -37.46 -44.80
C ILE A 17 12.13 -36.97 -44.56
N ALA A 18 12.98 -37.93 -44.22
CA ALA A 18 14.42 -37.82 -44.34
C ALA A 18 14.82 -38.15 -45.78
N SER A 19 15.79 -37.41 -46.33
CA SER A 19 16.58 -37.83 -47.48
C SER A 19 17.99 -37.28 -47.30
N GLY A 20 18.93 -38.19 -47.02
CA GLY A 20 20.36 -37.90 -47.08
C GLY A 20 20.90 -38.18 -48.48
N CYS A 21 22.09 -37.60 -48.75
CA CYS A 21 23.25 -38.20 -49.43
C CYS A 21 24.31 -37.09 -49.58
N ILE A 22 25.42 -37.14 -48.84
CA ILE A 22 26.75 -37.67 -49.23
C ILE A 22 27.62 -36.66 -49.99
N GLY A 23 28.85 -36.46 -49.50
CA GLY A 23 30.01 -36.13 -50.32
C GLY A 23 30.80 -34.91 -49.84
N GLY A 24 31.80 -35.13 -48.98
CA GLY A 24 32.71 -34.07 -48.51
C GLY A 24 33.86 -33.76 -49.46
N SER A 25 34.55 -32.65 -49.22
CA SER A 25 36.02 -32.52 -49.21
C SER A 25 36.43 -31.12 -48.75
N GLU A 26 37.51 -31.07 -47.99
CA GLU A 26 38.14 -29.90 -47.38
C GLU A 26 38.66 -28.89 -48.42
N VAL A 27 38.51 -27.59 -48.15
CA VAL A 27 39.38 -26.55 -48.71
C VAL A 27 39.79 -25.56 -47.63
N LYS A 28 41.09 -25.27 -47.65
CA LYS A 28 41.92 -24.55 -46.68
C LYS A 28 41.50 -23.10 -46.42
N ASP A 29 41.70 -22.75 -45.16
CA ASP A 29 41.72 -21.40 -44.58
C ASP A 29 42.86 -20.54 -45.17
N SER A 30 42.52 -19.31 -45.58
CA SER A 30 43.48 -18.23 -45.78
C SER A 30 42.78 -16.87 -45.73
N GLY A 31 42.96 -16.16 -44.60
CA GLY A 31 43.31 -14.75 -44.62
C GLY A 31 42.19 -13.68 -44.66
N THR A 32 42.18 -12.91 -43.56
CA THR A 32 41.98 -11.45 -43.45
C THR A 32 40.59 -10.89 -43.09
N ARG A 33 40.57 -10.26 -41.90
CA ARG A 33 39.74 -9.13 -41.42
C ARG A 33 38.23 -9.33 -41.28
N SER A 34 37.79 -9.42 -40.03
CA SER A 34 37.07 -8.30 -39.40
C SER A 34 37.18 -8.43 -37.89
N VAL A 35 37.73 -7.41 -37.24
CA VAL A 35 37.48 -7.18 -35.81
C VAL A 35 36.10 -6.56 -35.78
N SER A 36 35.07 -7.38 -35.57
CA SER A 36 33.73 -6.89 -35.26
C SER A 36 33.73 -6.41 -33.80
N SER A 37 34.13 -5.16 -33.59
CA SER A 37 33.71 -4.41 -32.42
C SER A 37 32.23 -4.04 -32.60
N SER A 38 31.34 -4.93 -32.20
CA SER A 38 29.92 -4.62 -32.05
C SER A 38 29.50 -4.97 -30.64
N GLY A 39 29.90 -4.10 -29.71
CA GLY A 39 29.26 -4.04 -28.40
C GLY A 39 27.86 -3.48 -28.59
N GLU A 40 26.88 -4.35 -28.80
CA GLU A 40 25.49 -4.02 -28.46
C GLU A 40 25.42 -4.00 -26.93
N THR A 41 25.66 -2.84 -26.33
CA THR A 41 25.33 -2.60 -24.93
C THR A 41 23.81 -2.45 -24.82
N GLY A 42 23.11 -3.58 -24.88
CA GLY A 42 21.70 -3.64 -24.55
C GLY A 42 21.48 -3.34 -23.06
N LEU A 43 20.36 -2.70 -22.73
CA LEU A 43 19.97 -2.46 -21.35
C LEU A 43 19.78 -3.79 -20.60
N LYS A 44 20.25 -3.85 -19.35
CA LYS A 44 20.04 -5.01 -18.48
C LYS A 44 18.58 -5.05 -18.04
N LYS A 45 17.86 -6.10 -18.44
CA LYS A 45 16.48 -6.31 -18.01
C LYS A 45 16.44 -6.71 -16.53
N ALA A 46 15.57 -6.07 -15.77
CA ALA A 46 15.35 -6.38 -14.36
C ALA A 46 13.89 -6.14 -13.97
N THR A 47 13.44 -6.82 -12.92
CA THR A 47 12.08 -6.65 -12.39
C THR A 47 12.17 -6.29 -10.91
N LEU A 48 11.63 -5.14 -10.51
CA LEU A 48 11.49 -4.75 -9.12
C LEU A 48 10.13 -5.18 -8.58
N LYS A 49 10.12 -5.96 -7.50
CA LYS A 49 8.92 -6.40 -6.80
C LYS A 49 8.68 -5.53 -5.57
N ILE A 50 7.55 -4.85 -5.52
CA ILE A 50 7.22 -3.90 -4.46
C ILE A 50 5.91 -4.31 -3.80
N PHE A 51 5.92 -4.59 -2.50
CA PHE A 51 4.69 -4.71 -1.72
C PHE A 51 4.41 -3.39 -1.03
N HIS A 52 3.23 -2.82 -1.23
CA HIS A 52 2.93 -1.50 -0.70
C HIS A 52 1.52 -1.34 -0.15
N ALA A 53 1.34 -0.31 0.68
CA ALA A 53 0.04 0.14 1.18
C ALA A 53 -0.88 0.59 0.04
N GLY A 54 -2.20 0.40 0.19
CA GLY A 54 -3.21 0.80 -0.79
C GLY A 54 -3.12 2.27 -1.19
N SER A 55 -3.09 3.17 -0.21
CA SER A 55 -2.93 4.64 -0.37
C SER A 55 -1.67 5.11 -1.10
N LEU A 56 -0.69 4.23 -1.34
CA LEU A 56 0.52 4.56 -2.09
C LEU A 56 0.44 4.20 -3.58
N SER A 57 -0.70 3.69 -4.06
CA SER A 57 -0.81 3.15 -5.42
C SER A 57 -0.53 4.18 -6.51
N GLU A 58 -1.19 5.35 -6.47
CA GLU A 58 -0.97 6.43 -7.44
C GLU A 58 0.45 7.01 -7.35
N PRO A 59 0.95 7.47 -6.18
CA PRO A 59 2.30 8.04 -6.12
C PRO A 59 3.41 7.04 -6.48
N LEU A 60 3.30 5.75 -6.10
CA LEU A 60 4.32 4.77 -6.47
C LEU A 60 4.25 4.34 -7.94
N LYS A 61 3.08 4.42 -8.58
CA LYS A 61 2.95 4.24 -10.02
C LYS A 61 3.71 5.35 -10.77
N ASP A 62 3.50 6.60 -10.37
CA ASP A 62 4.15 7.76 -10.99
C ASP A 62 5.67 7.78 -10.72
N VAL A 63 6.09 7.47 -9.48
CA VAL A 63 7.51 7.25 -9.16
C VAL A 63 8.07 6.11 -10.01
N GLY A 64 7.30 5.05 -10.21
CA GLY A 64 7.71 3.91 -11.04
C GLY A 64 7.88 4.25 -12.52
N GLU A 65 7.00 5.10 -13.08
CA GLU A 65 7.13 5.65 -14.43
C GLU A 65 8.39 6.50 -14.56
N ALA A 66 8.60 7.44 -13.65
CA ALA A 66 9.78 8.31 -13.66
C ALA A 66 11.09 7.52 -13.43
N PHE A 67 11.08 6.56 -12.51
CA PHE A 67 12.23 5.70 -12.24
C PHE A 67 12.60 4.84 -13.44
N ARG A 68 11.63 4.33 -14.22
CA ARG A 68 11.93 3.54 -15.44
C ARG A 68 12.75 4.34 -16.44
N GLU A 69 12.46 5.63 -16.61
CA GLU A 69 13.26 6.49 -17.49
C GLU A 69 14.65 6.78 -16.90
N TYR A 70 14.72 7.05 -15.59
CA TYR A 70 16.01 7.20 -14.89
C TYR A 70 16.86 5.92 -14.98
N ALA A 71 16.25 4.75 -14.84
CA ALA A 71 16.94 3.45 -14.83
C ALA A 71 17.67 3.17 -16.16
N LYS A 72 17.16 3.67 -17.29
CA LYS A 72 17.85 3.58 -18.59
C LYS A 72 19.19 4.30 -18.58
N THR A 73 19.29 5.42 -17.84
CA THR A 73 20.54 6.20 -17.72
C THR A 73 21.62 5.47 -16.92
N ILE A 74 21.21 4.52 -16.06
CA ILE A 74 22.11 3.64 -15.30
C ILE A 74 22.19 2.23 -15.90
N GLY A 75 21.75 2.05 -17.15
CA GLY A 75 21.95 0.82 -17.93
C GLY A 75 20.89 -0.27 -17.74
N TYR A 76 19.71 0.05 -17.21
CA TYR A 76 18.64 -0.91 -16.93
C TYR A 76 17.37 -0.65 -17.75
N ASP A 77 16.69 -1.74 -18.12
CA ASP A 77 15.31 -1.77 -18.61
C ASP A 77 14.47 -2.45 -17.52
N VAL A 78 13.70 -1.66 -16.77
CA VAL A 78 13.08 -2.09 -15.52
C VAL A 78 11.58 -2.30 -15.68
N GLU A 79 11.11 -3.48 -15.28
CA GLU A 79 9.70 -3.73 -15.02
C GLU A 79 9.42 -3.53 -13.52
N ILE A 80 8.34 -2.84 -13.18
CA ILE A 80 7.91 -2.67 -11.79
C ILE A 80 6.66 -3.50 -11.55
N GLN A 81 6.78 -4.49 -10.67
CA GLN A 81 5.69 -5.34 -10.21
C GLN A 81 5.28 -4.90 -8.81
N ALA A 82 4.33 -3.97 -8.75
CA ALA A 82 3.80 -3.43 -7.51
C ALA A 82 2.50 -4.17 -7.11
N GLU A 83 2.43 -4.70 -5.88
CA GLU A 83 1.23 -5.31 -5.33
C GLU A 83 0.69 -4.52 -4.12
N ALA A 84 -0.41 -3.81 -4.34
CA ALA A 84 -1.12 -3.08 -3.29
C ALA A 84 -1.92 -3.99 -2.33
N SER A 85 -1.77 -3.78 -1.03
CA SER A 85 -2.60 -4.38 0.03
C SER A 85 -2.62 -3.48 1.27
N GLY A 86 -3.45 -3.80 2.28
CA GLY A 86 -3.27 -3.19 3.59
C GLY A 86 -1.85 -3.46 4.12
N SER A 87 -1.25 -2.50 4.86
CA SER A 87 0.18 -2.60 5.20
C SER A 87 0.52 -3.78 6.12
N VAL A 88 -0.39 -4.18 7.01
CA VAL A 88 -0.22 -5.39 7.84
C VAL A 88 -0.16 -6.62 6.93
N MET A 89 -0.94 -6.64 5.85
CA MET A 89 -0.83 -7.71 4.86
C MET A 89 0.43 -7.59 3.99
N ALA A 90 0.86 -6.39 3.61
CA ALA A 90 2.09 -6.19 2.85
C ALA A 90 3.32 -6.77 3.57
N VAL A 91 3.44 -6.55 4.88
CA VAL A 91 4.53 -7.15 5.68
C VAL A 91 4.33 -8.65 5.87
N ARG A 92 3.09 -9.14 6.08
CA ARG A 92 2.81 -10.57 6.27
C ARG A 92 3.01 -11.42 5.02
N LYS A 93 2.92 -10.83 3.82
CA LYS A 93 3.37 -11.49 2.58
C LYS A 93 4.82 -11.96 2.70
N VAL A 94 5.67 -11.16 3.36
CA VAL A 94 7.08 -11.50 3.59
C VAL A 94 7.21 -12.44 4.79
N THR A 95 6.66 -12.06 5.95
CA THR A 95 6.94 -12.75 7.23
C THR A 95 6.24 -14.10 7.38
N ASP A 96 4.99 -14.20 6.93
CA ASP A 96 4.13 -15.37 7.17
C ASP A 96 4.04 -16.25 5.92
N LEU A 97 3.97 -15.62 4.73
CA LEU A 97 3.78 -16.32 3.46
C LEU A 97 5.08 -16.61 2.72
N GLY A 98 6.22 -16.07 3.19
CA GLY A 98 7.53 -16.28 2.57
C GLY A 98 7.65 -15.75 1.13
N LYS A 99 6.77 -14.83 0.72
CA LYS A 99 6.86 -14.21 -0.61
C LYS A 99 8.09 -13.31 -0.68
N LYS A 100 8.79 -13.38 -1.82
CA LYS A 100 9.95 -12.54 -2.12
C LYS A 100 9.51 -11.20 -2.71
N ALA A 101 10.06 -10.13 -2.17
CA ALA A 101 9.96 -8.77 -2.69
C ALA A 101 11.34 -8.10 -2.62
N ASP A 102 11.50 -7.00 -3.34
CA ASP A 102 12.68 -6.15 -3.23
C ASP A 102 12.44 -5.05 -2.19
N ILE A 103 11.24 -4.45 -2.21
CA ILE A 103 10.88 -3.27 -1.42
C ILE A 103 9.55 -3.50 -0.71
N VAL A 104 9.46 -3.04 0.54
CA VAL A 104 8.19 -2.95 1.28
C VAL A 104 7.93 -1.49 1.66
N VAL A 105 6.74 -0.99 1.34
CA VAL A 105 6.31 0.39 1.64
C VAL A 105 5.00 0.38 2.43
N VAL A 106 5.00 0.88 3.66
CA VAL A 106 3.86 0.78 4.59
C VAL A 106 3.31 2.16 4.94
N ALA A 107 2.01 2.23 5.20
CA ALA A 107 1.33 3.44 5.68
C ALA A 107 1.55 3.72 7.17
N ASP A 108 2.09 2.74 7.90
CA ASP A 108 2.52 2.87 9.29
C ASP A 108 3.92 2.30 9.41
N TYR A 109 4.91 3.20 9.52
CA TYR A 109 6.32 2.83 9.60
C TYR A 109 6.60 1.86 10.76
N THR A 110 5.80 1.87 11.84
CA THR A 110 6.05 1.05 13.03
C THR A 110 5.90 -0.45 12.76
N LEU A 111 5.23 -0.84 11.67
CA LEU A 111 5.13 -2.23 11.25
C LEU A 111 6.49 -2.80 10.83
N ILE A 112 7.41 -1.97 10.30
CA ILE A 112 8.74 -2.42 9.87
C ILE A 112 9.57 -2.91 11.07
N PRO A 113 9.85 -2.09 12.11
CA PRO A 113 10.62 -2.56 13.26
C PRO A 113 9.90 -3.64 14.09
N GLN A 114 8.56 -3.72 14.04
CA GLN A 114 7.82 -4.73 14.80
C GLN A 114 7.79 -6.11 14.14
N LEU A 115 7.81 -6.18 12.80
CA LEU A 115 7.52 -7.40 12.06
C LEU A 115 8.61 -7.80 11.05
N LEU A 116 9.43 -6.85 10.57
CA LEU A 116 10.48 -7.12 9.58
C LEU A 116 11.89 -7.07 10.19
N VAL A 117 12.14 -6.22 11.20
CA VAL A 117 13.45 -6.13 11.85
C VAL A 117 13.57 -7.17 12.97
N PRO A 118 14.74 -7.84 13.13
CA PRO A 118 15.94 -7.78 12.29
C PRO A 118 15.95 -8.81 11.15
N ASP A 119 14.96 -9.70 11.09
CA ASP A 119 15.04 -10.94 10.32
C ASP A 119 14.99 -10.74 8.80
N TYR A 120 14.35 -9.66 8.33
CA TYR A 120 14.11 -9.38 6.91
C TYR A 120 14.75 -8.07 6.44
N THR A 121 15.07 -7.16 7.36
CA THR A 121 15.77 -5.91 7.09
C THR A 121 16.38 -5.37 8.38
N ASP A 122 17.42 -4.54 8.25
CA ASP A 122 18.10 -3.87 9.35
C ASP A 122 18.03 -2.34 9.27
N PHE A 123 17.23 -1.80 8.34
CA PHE A 123 17.01 -0.36 8.20
C PHE A 123 15.62 -0.02 7.66
N TYR A 124 15.19 1.23 7.86
CA TYR A 124 13.97 1.78 7.23
C TYR A 124 14.02 3.30 7.18
N VAL A 125 13.21 3.90 6.31
CA VAL A 125 13.13 5.35 6.11
C VAL A 125 11.69 5.84 6.23
N LEU A 126 11.48 6.92 6.97
CA LEU A 126 10.23 7.66 7.09
C LEU A 126 10.25 8.81 6.10
N PHE A 127 9.25 8.89 5.21
CA PHE A 127 9.35 9.77 4.04
C PHE A 127 8.07 10.53 3.69
N ALA A 128 6.90 10.12 4.16
CA ALA A 128 5.64 10.81 3.88
C ALA A 128 4.68 10.77 5.07
N THR A 129 3.72 11.69 5.07
CA THR A 129 2.68 11.81 6.11
C THR A 129 1.30 11.98 5.45
N ASN A 130 0.24 11.97 6.27
CA ASN A 130 -1.13 12.11 5.83
C ASN A 130 -2.06 12.45 7.01
N GLU A 131 -3.36 12.53 6.75
CA GLU A 131 -4.38 12.73 7.77
C GLU A 131 -5.64 11.92 7.44
N ILE A 132 -6.36 11.48 8.49
CA ILE A 132 -7.67 10.84 8.29
C ILE A 132 -8.74 11.92 8.08
N VAL A 133 -9.56 11.68 7.07
CA VAL A 133 -10.78 12.43 6.74
C VAL A 133 -11.95 11.47 6.60
N ILE A 134 -13.16 12.03 6.50
CA ILE A 134 -14.34 11.26 6.09
C ILE A 134 -14.75 11.77 4.70
N ALA A 135 -14.60 10.91 3.70
CA ALA A 135 -14.87 11.24 2.31
C ALA A 135 -16.24 10.73 1.84
N PHE A 136 -16.81 11.43 0.86
CA PHE A 136 -18.18 11.27 0.36
C PHE A 136 -18.35 11.92 -1.03
N THR A 137 -19.57 11.83 -1.58
CA THR A 137 -19.95 12.52 -2.82
C THR A 137 -21.27 13.27 -2.65
N ASP A 138 -21.70 14.01 -3.66
CA ASP A 138 -23.03 14.64 -3.70
C ASP A 138 -24.19 13.64 -3.62
N LYS A 139 -23.93 12.36 -3.96
CA LYS A 139 -24.94 11.30 -3.86
C LYS A 139 -25.12 10.79 -2.44
N SER A 140 -24.17 11.05 -1.56
CA SER A 140 -24.18 10.57 -0.18
C SER A 140 -25.31 11.23 0.60
N LYS A 141 -26.04 10.45 1.40
CA LYS A 141 -27.15 10.98 2.21
C LYS A 141 -26.64 12.03 3.18
N TYR A 142 -27.31 13.19 3.25
CA TYR A 142 -26.98 14.32 4.12
C TYR A 142 -25.62 14.99 3.80
N SER A 143 -25.14 14.87 2.56
CA SER A 143 -23.86 15.47 2.09
C SER A 143 -23.80 16.99 2.23
N ASP A 144 -24.94 17.69 2.17
CA ASP A 144 -25.04 19.14 2.34
C ASP A 144 -25.11 19.57 3.83
N GLU A 145 -25.32 18.63 4.76
CA GLU A 145 -25.48 18.90 6.19
C GLU A 145 -24.24 18.53 7.01
N ILE A 146 -23.45 17.57 6.53
CA ILE A 146 -22.29 17.03 7.25
C ILE A 146 -21.15 18.05 7.34
N ASN A 147 -20.55 18.16 8.52
CA ASN A 147 -19.38 19.02 8.79
C ASN A 147 -18.54 18.45 9.94
N SER A 148 -17.48 19.16 10.31
CA SER A 148 -16.55 18.77 11.38
C SER A 148 -17.21 18.56 12.74
N ASP A 149 -18.36 19.19 13.00
CA ASP A 149 -18.96 19.23 14.34
C ASP A 149 -20.06 18.18 14.54
N ASN A 150 -20.67 17.70 13.45
CA ASN A 150 -21.85 16.82 13.47
C ASN A 150 -21.67 15.47 12.75
N TRP A 151 -20.51 15.18 12.16
CA TRP A 151 -20.31 14.00 11.33
C TRP A 151 -20.74 12.69 12.00
N TYR A 152 -20.44 12.52 13.28
CA TYR A 152 -20.79 11.31 14.03
C TYR A 152 -22.31 11.17 14.21
N GLU A 153 -23.04 12.29 14.25
CA GLU A 153 -24.51 12.29 14.31
C GLU A 153 -25.11 11.90 12.96
N ILE A 154 -24.51 12.36 11.85
CA ILE A 154 -24.89 11.95 10.50
C ILE A 154 -24.64 10.44 10.30
N LEU A 155 -23.44 9.95 10.64
CA LEU A 155 -23.12 8.52 10.54
C LEU A 155 -23.99 7.64 11.45
N ALA A 156 -24.48 8.18 12.56
CA ALA A 156 -25.37 7.46 13.48
C ALA A 156 -26.79 7.26 12.92
N LYS A 157 -27.26 8.07 11.95
CA LYS A 157 -28.59 7.94 11.36
C LYS A 157 -28.81 6.54 10.76
N PRO A 158 -30.00 5.93 10.94
CA PRO A 158 -30.22 4.52 10.59
C PRO A 158 -30.12 4.23 9.08
N ASP A 159 -30.38 5.23 8.24
CA ASP A 159 -30.33 5.15 6.79
C ASP A 159 -28.96 5.49 6.21
N VAL A 160 -27.99 5.93 7.01
CA VAL A 160 -26.64 6.28 6.54
C VAL A 160 -25.71 5.07 6.64
N SER A 161 -25.03 4.77 5.54
CA SER A 161 -24.00 3.74 5.44
C SER A 161 -22.60 4.35 5.47
N PHE A 162 -21.64 3.71 6.14
CA PHE A 162 -20.26 4.15 6.10
C PHE A 162 -19.26 2.99 6.13
N GLY A 163 -18.02 3.26 5.72
CA GLY A 163 -16.99 2.24 5.64
C GLY A 163 -15.65 2.64 6.23
N PHE A 164 -14.87 1.62 6.56
CA PHE A 164 -13.46 1.69 6.90
C PHE A 164 -12.84 0.33 6.56
N SER A 165 -11.54 0.29 6.27
CA SER A 165 -10.88 -0.97 5.95
C SER A 165 -10.67 -1.85 7.18
N ASP A 166 -10.34 -3.12 6.97
CA ASP A 166 -10.13 -4.11 8.03
C ASP A 166 -8.93 -3.74 8.93
N PRO A 167 -9.15 -3.42 10.22
CA PRO A 167 -8.08 -3.13 11.17
C PRO A 167 -7.00 -4.22 11.27
N ASN A 168 -7.33 -5.49 11.00
CA ASN A 168 -6.37 -6.58 11.06
C ASN A 168 -5.43 -6.64 9.85
N GLN A 169 -5.71 -5.88 8.79
CA GLN A 169 -4.99 -5.93 7.51
C GLN A 169 -4.41 -4.58 7.11
N ASP A 170 -5.06 -3.48 7.48
CA ASP A 170 -4.77 -2.17 6.92
C ASP A 170 -4.69 -1.05 7.98
N PRO A 171 -3.61 -0.22 7.95
CA PRO A 171 -3.53 0.95 8.80
C PRO A 171 -4.67 1.94 8.72
N CYS A 172 -5.26 2.15 7.53
CA CYS A 172 -6.40 3.05 7.47
C CYS A 172 -7.56 2.51 8.33
N GLY A 173 -7.73 1.20 8.38
CA GLY A 173 -8.77 0.52 9.13
C GLY A 173 -8.63 0.72 10.63
N TYR A 174 -7.47 0.39 11.18
CA TYR A 174 -7.24 0.59 12.61
C TYR A 174 -7.17 2.07 12.99
N ARG A 175 -6.70 2.95 12.10
CA ARG A 175 -6.73 4.41 12.31
C ARG A 175 -8.15 4.96 12.30
N SER A 176 -9.04 4.43 11.47
CA SER A 176 -10.45 4.84 11.44
C SER A 176 -11.13 4.59 12.79
N VAL A 177 -10.94 3.40 13.36
CA VAL A 177 -11.51 3.07 14.67
C VAL A 177 -10.80 3.82 15.81
N MET A 178 -9.49 4.11 15.68
CA MET A 178 -8.77 5.00 16.61
C MET A 178 -9.31 6.43 16.58
N VAL A 179 -9.58 6.98 15.39
CA VAL A 179 -10.16 8.32 15.21
C VAL A 179 -11.55 8.39 15.86
N MET A 180 -12.40 7.38 15.65
CA MET A 180 -13.71 7.30 16.30
C MET A 180 -13.59 7.20 17.82
N LYS A 181 -12.52 6.57 18.35
CA LYS A 181 -12.27 6.49 19.79
C LYS A 181 -11.70 7.78 20.37
N LEU A 182 -10.77 8.44 19.67
CA LEU A 182 -10.29 9.78 20.02
C LEU A 182 -11.43 10.81 19.98
N ALA A 183 -12.42 10.61 19.10
CA ALA A 183 -13.61 11.42 19.06
C ALA A 183 -14.45 11.30 20.34
N ASP A 184 -14.46 10.15 21.04
CA ASP A 184 -15.11 10.06 22.35
C ASP A 184 -14.52 11.09 23.33
N LEU A 185 -13.18 11.17 23.37
CA LEU A 185 -12.43 12.07 24.24
C LEU A 185 -12.62 13.54 23.83
N TYR A 186 -12.61 13.82 22.53
CA TYR A 186 -12.71 15.18 21.99
C TYR A 186 -14.12 15.77 22.15
N TYR A 187 -15.17 15.00 21.81
CA TYR A 187 -16.57 15.48 21.84
C TYR A 187 -17.29 15.19 23.17
N GLY A 188 -16.73 14.34 24.04
CA GLY A 188 -17.38 13.93 25.29
C GLY A 188 -18.66 13.10 25.07
N LYS A 189 -18.68 12.29 24.00
CA LYS A 189 -19.84 11.48 23.55
C LYS A 189 -19.42 10.03 23.31
N SER A 190 -20.34 9.07 23.41
CA SER A 190 -20.09 7.65 23.10
C SER A 190 -20.12 7.37 21.58
N ILE A 191 -19.21 7.98 20.83
CA ILE A 191 -19.14 7.87 19.37
C ILE A 191 -18.67 6.48 18.95
N PHE A 192 -17.62 5.95 19.59
CA PHE A 192 -17.09 4.63 19.30
C PHE A 192 -18.11 3.52 19.55
N GLU A 193 -18.82 3.57 20.69
CA GLU A 193 -19.91 2.62 20.99
C GLU A 193 -20.97 2.65 19.89
N THR A 194 -21.36 3.87 19.47
CA THR A 194 -22.45 4.09 18.51
C THR A 194 -22.08 3.64 17.09
N LEU A 195 -20.87 3.94 16.64
CA LEU A 195 -20.43 3.69 15.27
C LEU A 195 -19.74 2.33 15.11
N VAL A 196 -19.04 1.83 16.12
CA VAL A 196 -18.22 0.61 16.01
C VAL A 196 -18.86 -0.56 16.74
N GLU A 197 -19.11 -0.45 18.05
CA GLU A 197 -19.49 -1.61 18.89
C GLU A 197 -20.91 -2.11 18.60
N LYS A 198 -21.83 -1.19 18.27
CA LYS A 198 -23.20 -1.56 17.85
C LYS A 198 -23.24 -2.22 16.48
N ASN A 199 -22.29 -1.91 15.59
CA ASN A 199 -22.31 -2.36 14.20
C ASN A 199 -21.31 -3.50 13.92
N THR A 200 -20.39 -3.79 14.83
CA THR A 200 -19.36 -4.84 14.68
C THR A 200 -19.06 -5.56 15.99
N ASN A 201 -18.25 -6.62 15.97
CA ASN A 201 -17.70 -7.25 17.18
C ASN A 201 -16.38 -6.63 17.68
N ILE A 202 -15.92 -5.52 17.09
CA ILE A 202 -14.82 -4.71 17.64
C ILE A 202 -15.35 -4.00 18.89
N TYR A 203 -14.56 -3.99 19.97
CA TYR A 203 -14.94 -3.38 21.24
C TYR A 203 -13.77 -2.65 21.89
N ALA A 204 -14.03 -1.83 22.91
CA ALA A 204 -13.00 -1.14 23.67
C ALA A 204 -13.11 -1.41 25.19
N GLU A 205 -11.96 -1.59 25.83
CA GLU A 205 -11.79 -1.60 27.28
C GLU A 205 -11.10 -0.28 27.69
N GLY A 206 -11.89 0.72 28.11
CA GLY A 206 -11.41 2.08 28.26
C GLY A 206 -10.99 2.66 26.90
N ASP A 207 -9.74 3.10 26.78
CA ASP A 207 -9.15 3.63 25.54
C ASP A 207 -8.33 2.58 24.76
N HIS A 208 -8.41 1.32 25.17
CA HIS A 208 -7.80 0.20 24.47
C HIS A 208 -8.83 -0.54 23.62
N ILE A 209 -8.68 -0.48 22.30
CA ILE A 209 -9.54 -1.16 21.33
C ILE A 209 -9.05 -2.60 21.11
N ILE A 210 -9.97 -3.54 20.97
CA ILE A 210 -9.69 -4.92 20.60
C ILE A 210 -10.41 -5.19 19.27
N ALA A 211 -9.64 -5.46 18.22
CA ALA A 211 -10.16 -5.94 16.95
C ALA A 211 -10.01 -7.47 16.91
N PRO A 212 -11.12 -8.24 17.00
CA PRO A 212 -11.06 -9.68 16.87
C PRO A 212 -10.48 -10.09 15.51
N LYS A 213 -9.82 -11.25 15.46
CA LYS A 213 -9.23 -11.78 14.21
C LYS A 213 -10.29 -11.92 13.11
N ASP A 214 -11.45 -12.46 13.48
CA ASP A 214 -12.60 -12.60 12.61
C ASP A 214 -13.60 -11.50 12.93
N ILE A 215 -13.56 -10.42 12.15
CA ILE A 215 -14.48 -9.30 12.30
C ILE A 215 -15.86 -9.70 11.80
N GLN A 216 -16.85 -9.51 12.65
CA GLN A 216 -18.26 -9.75 12.35
C GLN A 216 -18.99 -8.42 12.28
N ILE A 217 -19.70 -8.20 11.18
CA ILE A 217 -20.57 -7.05 10.98
C ILE A 217 -21.97 -7.43 11.48
N LYS A 218 -22.53 -6.61 12.37
CA LYS A 218 -23.84 -6.81 13.02
C LYS A 218 -24.99 -6.15 12.25
N THR A 219 -24.69 -5.14 11.44
CA THR A 219 -25.67 -4.28 10.75
C THR A 219 -25.24 -4.01 9.31
N ASP A 220 -26.17 -3.71 8.42
CA ASP A 220 -25.90 -3.28 7.05
C ASP A 220 -25.29 -1.86 6.92
N LYS A 221 -25.29 -1.08 8.02
CA LYS A 221 -24.72 0.27 8.07
C LYS A 221 -23.21 0.35 7.81
N VAL A 222 -22.46 -0.69 8.15
CA VAL A 222 -20.98 -0.66 8.11
C VAL A 222 -20.46 -1.58 7.02
N VAL A 223 -19.60 -1.04 6.15
CA VAL A 223 -18.93 -1.79 5.10
C VAL A 223 -17.43 -1.84 5.38
N ILE A 224 -16.91 -3.06 5.55
CA ILE A 224 -15.47 -3.31 5.74
C ILE A 224 -14.90 -4.04 4.52
N ARG A 225 -13.70 -3.63 4.09
CA ARG A 225 -12.93 -4.26 3.01
C ARG A 225 -11.47 -4.46 3.43
N PRO A 226 -10.72 -5.40 2.81
CA PRO A 226 -9.34 -5.69 3.21
C PRO A 226 -8.39 -4.48 3.17
N LYS A 227 -8.57 -3.56 2.22
CA LYS A 227 -7.82 -2.29 2.15
C LYS A 227 -8.76 -1.12 1.86
N GLU A 228 -8.32 0.07 2.21
CA GLU A 228 -9.09 1.31 2.16
C GLU A 228 -9.55 1.69 0.76
N THR A 229 -8.69 1.47 -0.25
CA THR A 229 -9.00 1.80 -1.65
C THR A 229 -10.08 0.91 -2.26
N ASP A 230 -10.40 -0.24 -1.65
CA ASP A 230 -11.49 -1.13 -2.11
C ASP A 230 -12.89 -0.54 -1.81
N LEU A 231 -12.96 0.47 -0.93
CA LEU A 231 -14.20 1.18 -0.60
C LEU A 231 -14.47 2.35 -1.54
N THR A 232 -13.45 2.89 -2.21
CA THR A 232 -13.55 4.12 -3.01
C THR A 232 -14.64 4.04 -4.08
N GLY A 233 -14.66 2.95 -4.87
CA GLY A 233 -15.67 2.76 -5.92
C GLY A 233 -17.10 2.61 -5.38
N LEU A 234 -17.27 2.14 -4.13
CA LEU A 234 -18.59 2.07 -3.49
C LEU A 234 -19.11 3.47 -3.17
N VAL A 235 -18.25 4.40 -2.76
CA VAL A 235 -18.61 5.80 -2.49
C VAL A 235 -18.86 6.56 -3.79
N GLU A 236 -18.00 6.40 -4.80
CA GLU A 236 -18.18 7.02 -6.13
C GLU A 236 -19.50 6.61 -6.81
N SER A 237 -19.87 5.34 -6.67
CA SER A 237 -21.14 4.81 -7.21
C SER A 237 -22.37 5.26 -6.42
N GLY A 238 -22.21 5.70 -5.16
CA GLY A 238 -23.32 5.96 -4.23
C GLY A 238 -23.86 4.70 -3.53
N SER A 239 -23.14 3.57 -3.64
CA SER A 239 -23.47 2.33 -2.90
C SER A 239 -23.09 2.40 -1.42
N LEU A 240 -22.24 3.37 -1.07
CA LEU A 240 -21.79 3.68 0.28
C LEU A 240 -21.81 5.20 0.46
N ASP A 241 -22.36 5.71 1.56
CA ASP A 241 -22.48 7.17 1.72
C ASP A 241 -21.14 7.81 2.14
N TYR A 242 -20.46 7.23 3.13
CA TYR A 242 -19.24 7.80 3.70
C TYR A 242 -18.15 6.75 3.87
N TYR A 243 -16.89 7.15 3.90
CA TYR A 243 -15.83 6.28 4.39
C TYR A 243 -14.67 7.05 5.00
N PHE A 244 -14.03 6.42 5.98
CA PHE A 244 -12.81 6.92 6.57
C PHE A 244 -11.65 6.58 5.67
N ILE A 245 -10.90 7.61 5.28
CA ILE A 245 -9.82 7.49 4.31
C ILE A 245 -8.75 8.53 4.60
N TYR A 246 -7.60 8.38 3.97
CA TYR A 246 -6.59 9.42 3.92
C TYR A 246 -6.99 10.58 3.01
N LYS A 247 -6.64 11.81 3.41
CA LYS A 247 -6.92 13.02 2.60
C LYS A 247 -6.34 12.94 1.19
N SER A 248 -5.12 12.42 1.05
CA SER A 248 -4.50 12.29 -0.28
C SER A 248 -5.35 11.45 -1.24
N VAL A 249 -5.90 10.32 -0.77
CA VAL A 249 -6.75 9.43 -1.58
C VAL A 249 -8.08 10.09 -1.93
N ALA A 250 -8.69 10.82 -0.98
CA ALA A 250 -9.90 11.58 -1.27
C ALA A 250 -9.65 12.62 -2.38
N MET A 251 -8.50 13.31 -2.35
CA MET A 251 -8.11 14.29 -3.37
C MET A 251 -7.78 13.63 -4.72
N GLN A 252 -7.04 12.51 -4.73
CA GLN A 252 -6.74 11.74 -5.95
C GLN A 252 -8.00 11.30 -6.69
N HIS A 253 -9.06 10.98 -5.95
CA HIS A 253 -10.36 10.56 -6.50
C HIS A 253 -11.38 11.70 -6.66
N ASN A 254 -10.99 12.96 -6.44
CA ASN A 254 -11.88 14.12 -6.51
C ASN A 254 -13.14 13.99 -5.63
N LEU A 255 -13.02 13.32 -4.48
CA LEU A 255 -14.12 13.16 -3.54
C LEU A 255 -14.25 14.41 -2.67
N LYS A 256 -15.48 14.68 -2.23
CA LYS A 256 -15.71 15.61 -1.12
C LYS A 256 -15.25 14.95 0.17
N PHE A 257 -14.81 15.75 1.12
CA PHE A 257 -14.44 15.26 2.44
C PHE A 257 -14.65 16.31 3.50
N ILE A 258 -14.84 15.86 4.74
CA ILE A 258 -14.72 16.71 5.92
C ILE A 258 -13.31 16.55 6.51
N GLU A 259 -12.72 17.67 6.89
CA GLU A 259 -11.53 17.67 7.73
C GLU A 259 -11.95 17.39 9.16
N LEU A 260 -11.23 16.48 9.81
CA LEU A 260 -11.43 16.18 11.23
C LEU A 260 -10.53 17.08 12.07
N PRO A 261 -10.91 17.40 13.32
CA PRO A 261 -10.05 18.17 14.23
C PRO A 261 -8.64 17.57 14.32
N ARG A 262 -7.64 18.44 14.46
CA ARG A 262 -6.23 18.05 14.56
C ARG A 262 -5.97 17.09 15.72
N GLU A 263 -6.79 17.15 16.76
CA GLU A 263 -6.76 16.29 17.95
C GLU A 263 -7.11 14.83 17.64
N ILE A 264 -7.81 14.56 16.52
CA ILE A 264 -8.26 13.21 16.19
C ILE A 264 -7.80 12.73 14.80
N ASN A 265 -7.42 13.62 13.88
CA ASN A 265 -7.09 13.27 12.48
C ASN A 265 -5.73 12.56 12.27
N LEU A 266 -4.94 12.41 13.34
CA LEU A 266 -3.62 11.75 13.35
C LEU A 266 -2.56 12.42 12.46
N LYS A 267 -2.66 13.73 12.16
CA LYS A 267 -1.66 14.44 11.34
C LYS A 267 -0.51 15.01 12.15
N ASP A 268 -0.82 15.65 13.26
CA ASP A 268 0.09 16.60 13.91
C ASP A 268 1.09 15.89 14.84
N PHE A 269 2.39 16.02 14.51
CA PHE A 269 3.48 15.44 15.29
C PHE A 269 3.54 15.94 16.74
N ALA A 270 3.12 17.17 17.02
CA ALA A 270 3.09 17.71 18.37
C ALA A 270 2.01 17.07 19.26
N LEU A 271 1.03 16.39 18.65
CA LEU A 271 -0.06 15.70 19.34
C LEU A 271 0.20 14.20 19.50
N ALA A 272 1.43 13.72 19.29
CA ALA A 272 1.75 12.30 19.39
C ALA A 272 1.35 11.65 20.72
N GLU A 273 1.58 12.31 21.86
CA GLU A 273 1.14 11.79 23.16
C GLU A 273 -0.37 11.86 23.35
N HIS A 274 -1.03 12.89 22.78
CA HIS A 274 -2.47 13.03 22.81
C HIS A 274 -3.16 11.90 22.04
N TYR A 275 -2.73 11.65 20.79
CA TYR A 275 -3.21 10.51 20.00
C TYR A 275 -2.95 9.21 20.76
N GLY A 276 -1.79 9.13 21.40
CA GLY A 276 -1.33 7.96 22.12
C GLY A 276 -2.17 7.53 23.32
N GLN A 277 -3.18 8.30 23.73
CA GLN A 277 -4.16 7.85 24.71
C GLN A 277 -4.96 6.64 24.22
N VAL A 278 -5.12 6.49 22.90
CA VAL A 278 -5.81 5.36 22.28
C VAL A 278 -4.82 4.34 21.73
N SER A 279 -5.14 3.06 21.89
CA SER A 279 -4.39 1.95 21.29
C SER A 279 -5.33 0.86 20.80
N ILE A 280 -4.83 -0.04 19.95
CA ILE A 280 -5.58 -1.18 19.44
C ILE A 280 -4.75 -2.45 19.48
N THR A 281 -5.34 -3.57 19.89
CA THR A 281 -4.76 -4.90 19.69
C THR A 281 -5.39 -5.57 18.47
N LEU A 282 -4.54 -5.98 17.53
CA LEU A 282 -4.96 -6.65 16.30
C LEU A 282 -5.05 -8.16 16.52
N GLY A 283 -6.22 -8.76 16.34
CA GLY A 283 -6.41 -10.21 16.46
C GLY A 283 -5.63 -11.03 15.44
N SER A 284 -5.25 -10.45 14.29
CA SER A 284 -4.45 -11.14 13.27
C SER A 284 -2.99 -11.37 13.66
N THR A 285 -2.41 -10.48 14.47
CA THR A 285 -0.98 -10.51 14.85
C THR A 285 -0.76 -10.64 16.36
N GLY A 286 -1.79 -10.35 17.17
CA GLY A 286 -1.68 -10.20 18.61
C GLY A 286 -0.89 -8.96 19.06
N LYS A 287 -0.51 -8.07 18.13
CA LYS A 287 0.28 -6.87 18.44
C LYS A 287 -0.63 -5.71 18.80
N THR A 288 -0.17 -4.92 19.76
CA THR A 288 -0.79 -3.65 20.14
C THR A 288 -0.13 -2.49 19.39
N ILE A 289 -0.94 -1.66 18.75
CA ILE A 289 -0.53 -0.45 18.06
C ILE A 289 -1.08 0.74 18.84
N LYS A 290 -0.20 1.64 19.29
CA LYS A 290 -0.56 2.93 19.89
C LYS A 290 -0.86 3.92 18.77
N ALA A 291 -1.94 4.70 18.87
CA ALA A 291 -2.23 5.75 17.89
C ALA A 291 -1.10 6.79 17.88
N LYS A 292 -0.70 7.20 16.68
CA LYS A 292 0.47 8.06 16.41
C LYS A 292 0.20 8.90 15.18
N PRO A 293 0.96 10.00 14.99
CA PRO A 293 0.96 10.73 13.74
C PRO A 293 1.20 9.77 12.55
N ILE A 294 0.47 9.97 11.47
CA ILE A 294 0.57 9.12 10.29
C ILE A 294 1.92 9.36 9.63
N VAL A 295 2.73 8.32 9.60
CA VAL A 295 4.01 8.33 8.88
C VAL A 295 4.20 7.04 8.10
N TYR A 296 4.49 7.21 6.82
CA TYR A 296 4.80 6.14 5.88
C TYR A 296 6.25 5.74 6.01
N GLY A 297 6.50 4.44 5.93
CA GLY A 297 7.83 3.84 6.02
C GLY A 297 8.18 3.04 4.78
N VAL A 298 9.46 3.02 4.41
CA VAL A 298 9.99 2.19 3.31
C VAL A 298 11.25 1.46 3.74
N THR A 299 11.46 0.24 3.23
CA THR A 299 12.68 -0.54 3.42
C THR A 299 12.98 -1.42 2.21
N VAL A 300 14.26 -1.78 2.04
CA VAL A 300 14.72 -2.80 1.07
C VAL A 300 15.07 -4.06 1.82
N LEU A 301 14.46 -5.19 1.44
CA LEU A 301 14.67 -6.47 2.11
C LEU A 301 16.11 -6.97 1.97
N GLY A 302 16.63 -7.61 3.02
CA GLY A 302 18.01 -8.12 3.08
C GLY A 302 18.31 -9.13 1.97
N ASP A 303 17.32 -9.97 1.65
CA ASP A 303 17.39 -10.99 0.60
C ASP A 303 16.72 -10.57 -0.73
N ALA A 304 16.54 -9.25 -0.92
CA ALA A 304 15.95 -8.67 -2.13
C ALA A 304 16.66 -9.21 -3.40
N PRO A 305 15.95 -9.87 -4.33
CA PRO A 305 16.53 -10.43 -5.56
C PRO A 305 17.32 -9.43 -6.41
N ASN A 306 16.92 -8.16 -6.39
CA ASN A 306 17.52 -7.06 -7.13
C ASN A 306 17.96 -5.93 -6.19
N ARG A 307 18.57 -6.25 -5.05
CA ARG A 307 18.89 -5.29 -3.98
C ARG A 307 19.58 -4.01 -4.44
N GLU A 308 20.55 -4.08 -5.34
CA GLU A 308 21.25 -2.89 -5.87
C GLU A 308 20.27 -1.94 -6.59
N LEU A 309 19.45 -2.48 -7.49
CA LEU A 309 18.44 -1.72 -8.22
C LEU A 309 17.33 -1.22 -7.28
N ALA A 310 16.99 -1.99 -6.25
CA ALA A 310 16.03 -1.59 -5.23
C ALA A 310 16.52 -0.41 -4.39
N LEU A 311 17.81 -0.36 -4.07
CA LEU A 311 18.45 0.79 -3.42
C LEU A 311 18.51 2.00 -4.35
N ALA A 312 18.73 1.80 -5.66
CA ALA A 312 18.65 2.88 -6.65
C ALA A 312 17.22 3.45 -6.76
N TYR A 313 16.19 2.59 -6.75
CA TYR A 313 14.79 3.00 -6.70
C TYR A 313 14.50 3.76 -5.41
N LEU A 314 14.93 3.25 -4.26
CA LEU A 314 14.74 3.92 -2.98
C LEU A 314 15.42 5.30 -2.97
N LYS A 315 16.65 5.40 -3.49
CA LYS A 315 17.33 6.69 -3.63
C LYS A 315 16.51 7.68 -4.48
N PHE A 316 15.99 7.21 -5.61
CA PHE A 316 15.16 8.03 -6.49
C PHE A 316 13.86 8.48 -5.82
N LEU A 317 13.17 7.56 -5.12
CA LEU A 317 11.98 7.86 -4.32
C LEU A 317 12.23 8.93 -3.25
N LEU A 318 13.41 8.92 -2.63
CA LEU A 318 13.77 9.86 -1.57
C LEU A 318 14.34 11.20 -2.07
N SER A 319 14.58 11.32 -3.39
CA SER A 319 15.12 12.53 -4.01
C SER A 319 14.07 13.67 -4.10
N GLU A 320 14.52 14.86 -4.49
CA GLU A 320 13.62 15.98 -4.82
C GLU A 320 12.56 15.58 -5.85
N LYS A 321 12.90 14.75 -6.84
CA LYS A 321 11.93 14.31 -7.85
C LYS A 321 10.86 13.39 -7.26
N GLY A 322 11.25 12.51 -6.33
CA GLY A 322 10.30 11.67 -5.60
C GLY A 322 9.35 12.51 -4.74
N LYS A 323 9.90 13.52 -4.05
CA LYS A 323 9.11 14.50 -3.29
C LYS A 323 8.08 15.23 -4.17
N GLU A 324 8.50 15.77 -5.31
CA GLU A 324 7.59 16.45 -6.26
C GLU A 324 6.42 15.55 -6.66
N ILE A 325 6.68 14.29 -7.01
CA ILE A 325 5.65 13.33 -7.41
C ILE A 325 4.63 13.08 -6.28
N PHE A 326 5.10 13.00 -5.03
CA PHE A 326 4.24 12.82 -3.87
C PHE A 326 3.35 14.05 -3.62
N GLU A 327 3.92 15.26 -3.75
CA GLU A 327 3.17 16.52 -3.61
C GLU A 327 2.12 16.67 -4.73
N GLU A 328 2.45 16.31 -5.97
CA GLU A 328 1.50 16.24 -7.10
C GLU A 328 0.36 15.23 -6.84
N ASN A 329 0.64 14.18 -6.08
CA ASN A 329 -0.33 13.17 -5.64
C ASN A 329 -1.02 13.53 -4.31
N TYR A 330 -0.95 14.80 -3.87
CA TYR A 330 -1.58 15.33 -2.66
C TYR A 330 -1.14 14.67 -1.35
N GLN A 331 0.05 14.07 -1.33
CA GLN A 331 0.58 13.39 -0.16
C GLN A 331 1.84 14.09 0.35
N ASP A 332 1.73 14.72 1.52
CA ASP A 332 2.81 15.49 2.14
C ASP A 332 4.08 14.65 2.33
N PHE A 333 5.21 15.16 1.87
CA PHE A 333 6.51 14.51 1.99
C PHE A 333 7.29 15.03 3.21
N ILE A 334 7.89 14.13 3.97
CA ILE A 334 8.75 14.48 5.12
C ILE A 334 10.12 14.86 4.57
N TRP A 335 10.53 16.11 4.80
CA TRP A 335 11.79 16.64 4.28
C TRP A 335 12.67 17.25 5.38
N PRO A 336 13.92 16.78 5.56
CA PRO A 336 14.50 15.59 4.91
C PRO A 336 13.83 14.29 5.41
N PRO A 337 13.82 13.21 4.60
CA PRO A 337 13.43 11.89 5.07
C PRO A 337 14.29 11.43 6.24
N VAL A 338 13.73 10.60 7.11
CA VAL A 338 14.41 10.17 8.35
C VAL A 338 14.71 8.67 8.30
N GLY A 339 15.99 8.31 8.32
CA GLY A 339 16.46 6.93 8.27
C GLY A 339 16.79 6.36 9.66
N PHE A 340 16.43 5.12 9.90
CA PHE A 340 16.71 4.36 11.13
C PHE A 340 17.46 3.07 10.82
N GLY A 341 18.32 2.65 11.75
CA GLY A 341 19.10 1.40 11.65
C GLY A 341 20.32 1.51 10.73
N ASN A 342 20.69 0.41 10.09
CA ASN A 342 21.90 0.30 9.27
C ASN A 342 21.71 0.88 7.86
N ILE A 343 21.61 2.21 7.76
CA ILE A 343 21.36 2.90 6.48
C ILE A 343 22.47 2.58 5.44
N PRO A 344 22.10 1.99 4.28
CA PRO A 344 23.03 1.70 3.18
C PRO A 344 23.70 2.95 2.64
N LYS A 345 24.98 2.85 2.27
CA LYS A 345 25.81 4.00 1.84
C LYS A 345 25.21 4.74 0.65
N GLU A 346 24.52 4.01 -0.22
CA GLU A 346 23.89 4.47 -1.46
C GLU A 346 22.84 5.56 -1.23
N ILE A 347 22.15 5.51 -0.08
CA ILE A 347 21.03 6.40 0.28
C ILE A 347 21.33 7.34 1.45
N ARG A 348 22.54 7.29 2.03
CA ARG A 348 22.88 8.10 3.22
C ARG A 348 22.73 9.59 3.01
N ASP A 349 23.02 10.06 1.81
CA ASP A 349 22.95 11.48 1.46
C ASP A 349 21.49 11.97 1.30
N GLU A 350 20.53 11.05 1.17
CA GLU A 350 19.10 11.37 1.01
C GLU A 350 18.33 11.41 2.34
N VAL A 351 18.95 11.03 3.46
CA VAL A 351 18.25 10.87 4.74
C VAL A 351 18.98 11.51 5.91
N LYS A 352 18.21 12.08 6.85
CA LYS A 352 18.68 12.35 8.20
C LYS A 352 18.68 11.05 8.99
N ILE A 353 19.84 10.60 9.47
CA ILE A 353 19.94 9.37 10.26
C ILE A 353 19.58 9.66 11.72
N GLU A 354 18.62 8.90 12.26
CA GLU A 354 18.18 8.90 13.65
C GLU A 354 18.30 7.48 14.21
N GLY A 355 18.86 7.33 15.41
CA GLY A 355 19.12 6.02 16.04
C GLY A 355 20.54 5.90 16.56
#